data_AF-A0A953WFD7-F1
#
_entry.id   AF-A0A953WFD7-F1
#
_cell.length_a   1.000
_cell.length_b   1.000
_cell.length_c   1.000
_cell.angle_alpha   90.00
_cell.angle_beta   90.00
_cell.angle_gamma   90.00
#
_symmetry.space_group_name_H-M   'P 1'
#
loop_
_entity.id
_entity.type
_entity.pdbx_description
1 polymer ?
#
loop_
_entity_poly.entity_id
_entity_poly.type
_entity_poly.pdbx_seq_one_letter_code
_entity_poly.pdbx_strand_id
1 'polypeptide(L)'
;SCILRGDDSVGEFYSIAVTNGRQQADTGTKMIHLGKRTKSRIISKGISAGKSDNTYRGLVSINKRAEKARNFTQCDSLLIGGRCGAHTVPYVENRRADAQLEHEATTTKLSEDQLFYARQRGLGEEQAVALLVNGFVREVLQELPMEFAVEAQKLLEVSLEGSVG
;
A
#
# COMPACT_ATOMS: atom_id res chain seq x y z
N SER A 1 7.81 -10.40 -6.15
CA SER A 1 6.88 -11.52 -6.40
C SER A 1 7.24 -12.71 -5.53
N CYS A 2 6.26 -13.43 -5.00
CA CYS A 2 6.46 -14.64 -4.19
C CYS A 2 5.91 -15.86 -4.93
N ILE A 3 6.73 -16.90 -5.07
CA ILE A 3 6.32 -18.19 -5.65
C ILE A 3 6.22 -19.20 -4.52
N LEU A 4 4.99 -19.50 -4.10
CA LEU A 4 4.68 -20.39 -2.98
C LEU A 4 4.63 -21.84 -3.50
N ARG A 5 5.82 -22.39 -3.75
CA ARG A 5 6.00 -23.73 -4.34
C ARG A 5 5.78 -24.86 -3.34
N GLY A 6 6.26 -24.70 -2.12
CA GLY A 6 6.12 -25.70 -1.06
C GLY A 6 4.71 -25.70 -0.47
N ASP A 7 4.27 -26.86 0.00
CA ASP A 7 3.08 -26.94 0.85
C ASP A 7 3.30 -26.11 2.12
N ASP A 8 2.21 -25.51 2.62
CA ASP A 8 2.18 -24.63 3.81
C ASP A 8 3.06 -23.37 3.72
N SER A 9 3.62 -23.05 2.55
CA SER A 9 4.46 -21.86 2.40
C SER A 9 3.66 -20.55 2.50
N VAL A 10 4.31 -19.54 3.07
CA VAL A 10 3.73 -18.22 3.37
C VAL A 10 4.52 -17.15 2.62
N GLY A 11 3.81 -16.21 2.00
CA GLY A 11 4.41 -15.05 1.34
C GLY A 11 3.73 -13.76 1.75
N GLU A 12 4.51 -12.78 2.15
CA GLU A 12 3.98 -11.48 2.57
C GLU A 12 4.62 -10.36 1.77
N PHE A 13 3.88 -9.29 1.54
CA PHE A 13 4.34 -8.11 0.85
C PHE A 13 3.75 -6.87 1.49
N TYR A 14 4.63 -6.00 1.96
CA TYR A 14 4.29 -4.70 2.55
C TYR A 14 5.00 -3.63 1.73
N SER A 15 4.26 -2.61 1.27
CA SER A 15 4.81 -1.59 0.39
C SER A 15 4.23 -0.21 0.70
N ILE A 16 5.11 0.79 0.66
CA ILE A 16 4.74 2.20 0.61
C ILE A 16 5.28 2.75 -0.71
N ALA A 17 4.41 3.34 -1.53
CA ALA A 17 4.80 4.01 -2.77
C ALA A 17 4.36 5.47 -2.70
N VAL A 18 5.30 6.41 -2.90
CA VAL A 18 5.02 7.85 -2.88
C VAL A 18 5.32 8.43 -4.26
N THR A 19 4.41 9.24 -4.78
CA THR A 19 4.62 10.05 -5.99
C THR A 19 4.27 11.50 -5.73
N ASN A 20 5.10 12.42 -6.24
CA ASN A 20 4.89 13.86 -6.15
C ASN A 20 5.21 14.56 -7.48
N GLY A 21 4.74 15.80 -7.65
CA GLY A 21 4.99 16.59 -8.85
C GLY A 21 4.31 15.97 -10.07
N ARG A 22 5.09 15.42 -11.01
CA ARG A 22 4.59 14.72 -12.22
C ARG A 22 5.11 13.29 -12.31
N GLN A 23 5.56 12.73 -11.19
CA GLN A 23 6.05 11.36 -11.12
C GLN A 23 4.94 10.38 -11.48
N GLN A 24 5.37 9.23 -12.02
CA GLN A 24 4.50 8.12 -12.34
C GLN A 24 5.10 6.86 -11.73
N ALA A 25 4.29 6.11 -11.00
CA ALA A 25 4.68 4.82 -10.44
C ALA A 25 3.65 3.76 -10.83
N ASP A 26 4.12 2.62 -11.34
CA ASP A 26 3.33 1.39 -11.44
C ASP A 26 4.06 0.33 -10.61
N THR A 27 3.49 0.05 -9.44
CA THR A 27 4.09 -0.79 -8.41
C THR A 27 3.12 -1.89 -8.01
N GLY A 28 3.63 -2.94 -7.36
CA GLY A 28 2.77 -3.98 -6.82
C GLY A 28 3.50 -5.30 -6.70
N THR A 29 2.74 -6.38 -6.59
CA THR A 29 3.31 -7.70 -6.35
C THR A 29 2.56 -8.80 -7.09
N LYS A 30 3.19 -9.97 -7.13
CA LYS A 30 2.60 -11.19 -7.66
C LYS A 30 2.73 -12.28 -6.62
N MET A 31 1.61 -12.83 -6.15
CA MET A 31 1.53 -13.98 -5.26
C MET A 31 1.09 -15.19 -6.09
N ILE A 32 1.99 -16.16 -6.27
CA ILE A 32 1.74 -17.34 -7.10
C ILE A 32 1.68 -18.56 -6.18
N HIS A 33 0.48 -19.08 -5.98
CA HIS A 33 0.21 -20.24 -5.12
C HIS A 33 0.28 -21.53 -5.93
N LEU A 34 1.25 -22.41 -5.61
CA LEU A 34 1.43 -23.70 -6.27
C LEU A 34 1.23 -24.88 -5.30
N GLY A 35 1.77 -24.77 -4.08
CA GLY A 35 1.64 -25.76 -3.01
C GLY A 35 0.30 -25.71 -2.30
N LYS A 36 -0.04 -26.77 -1.57
CA LYS A 36 -1.24 -26.87 -0.75
C LYS A 36 -1.15 -25.97 0.49
N ARG A 37 -2.28 -25.48 0.97
CA ARG A 37 -2.43 -24.67 2.20
C ARG A 37 -1.52 -23.44 2.25
N THR A 38 -1.14 -22.94 1.08
CA THR A 38 -0.29 -21.76 0.94
C THR A 38 -1.06 -20.50 1.34
N LYS A 39 -0.37 -19.56 1.99
CA LYS A 39 -0.97 -18.31 2.48
C LYS A 39 -0.23 -17.11 1.92
N SER A 40 -0.96 -16.06 1.55
CA SER A 40 -0.35 -14.79 1.23
C SER A 40 -1.08 -13.59 1.84
N ARG A 41 -0.30 -12.58 2.23
CA ARG A 41 -0.79 -11.29 2.70
C ARG A 41 -0.14 -10.18 1.89
N ILE A 42 -0.95 -9.26 1.38
CA ILE A 42 -0.48 -8.12 0.59
C ILE A 42 -1.06 -6.87 1.24
N ILE A 43 -0.19 -5.95 1.67
CA ILE A 43 -0.58 -4.62 2.12
C ILE A 43 0.21 -3.60 1.31
N SER A 44 -0.51 -2.78 0.55
CA SER A 44 0.07 -1.70 -0.23
C SER A 44 -0.55 -0.38 0.16
N LYS A 45 0.29 0.59 0.53
CA LYS A 45 -0.10 1.97 0.83
C LYS A 45 0.48 2.89 -0.25
N GLY A 46 -0.37 3.41 -1.12
CA GLY A 46 0.00 4.37 -2.16
C GLY A 46 -0.28 5.80 -1.69
N ILE A 47 0.64 6.73 -1.94
CA ILE A 47 0.48 8.16 -1.67
C ILE A 47 0.73 8.91 -2.97
N SER A 48 -0.21 9.75 -3.37
CA SER A 48 -0.14 10.55 -4.60
C SER A 48 -0.32 12.02 -4.28
N ALA A 49 0.63 12.85 -4.67
CA ALA A 49 0.61 14.29 -4.43
C ALA A 49 0.88 15.11 -5.69
N GLY A 50 0.58 16.41 -5.64
CA GLY A 50 0.78 17.33 -6.76
C GLY A 50 -0.07 16.97 -7.98
N LYS A 51 0.59 16.62 -9.10
CA LYS A 51 -0.02 16.18 -10.38
C LYS A 51 0.49 14.79 -10.80
N SER A 52 0.84 13.97 -9.81
CA SER A 52 1.43 12.64 -10.04
C SER A 52 0.36 11.57 -10.19
N ASP A 53 0.77 10.43 -10.76
CA ASP A 53 -0.05 9.23 -10.90
C ASP A 53 0.63 8.03 -10.24
N ASN A 54 -0.07 7.41 -9.29
CA ASN A 54 0.40 6.20 -8.62
C ASN A 54 -0.54 5.04 -8.92
N THR A 55 -0.01 3.97 -9.48
CA THR A 55 -0.74 2.76 -9.84
C THR A 55 -0.25 1.60 -8.99
N TYR A 56 -1.16 0.97 -8.27
CA TYR A 56 -0.97 -0.38 -7.76
C TYR A 56 -1.45 -1.40 -8.79
N ARG A 57 -0.60 -2.36 -9.15
CA ARG A 57 -0.90 -3.49 -10.02
C ARG A 57 -0.49 -4.80 -9.37
N GLY A 58 -1.47 -5.56 -8.92
CA GLY A 58 -1.26 -6.83 -8.20
C GLY A 58 -1.75 -8.04 -8.98
N LEU A 59 -1.09 -9.19 -8.83
CA LEU A 59 -1.60 -10.49 -9.29
C LEU A 59 -1.64 -11.49 -8.13
N VAL A 60 -2.78 -12.13 -7.92
CA VAL A 60 -2.92 -13.33 -7.10
C VAL A 60 -3.33 -14.48 -8.00
N SER A 61 -2.46 -15.48 -8.16
CA SER A 61 -2.71 -16.64 -9.02
C SER A 61 -2.72 -17.93 -8.19
N ILE A 62 -3.85 -18.63 -8.18
CA ILE A 62 -4.06 -19.90 -7.49
C ILE A 62 -4.06 -21.04 -8.50
N ASN A 63 -3.06 -21.91 -8.44
CA ASN A 63 -2.93 -23.03 -9.34
C ASN A 63 -3.85 -24.21 -8.94
N LYS A 64 -4.14 -25.11 -9.89
CA LYS A 64 -5.01 -26.29 -9.71
C LYS A 64 -4.58 -27.24 -8.57
N ARG A 65 -3.29 -27.21 -8.20
CA ARG A 65 -2.72 -28.02 -7.11
C ARG A 65 -2.76 -27.34 -5.73
N ALA A 66 -3.02 -26.03 -5.69
CA ALA A 66 -2.98 -25.22 -4.46
C ALA A 66 -4.28 -25.36 -3.64
N GLU A 67 -4.54 -26.58 -3.16
CA GLU A 67 -5.67 -26.91 -2.29
C GLU A 67 -5.68 -26.02 -1.04
N LYS A 68 -6.85 -25.50 -0.65
CA LYS A 68 -7.02 -24.64 0.54
C LYS A 68 -6.07 -23.43 0.62
N ALA A 69 -5.70 -22.85 -0.53
CA ALA A 69 -4.92 -21.62 -0.56
C ALA A 69 -5.71 -20.44 0.02
N ARG A 70 -5.00 -19.50 0.68
CA ARG A 70 -5.60 -18.30 1.25
C ARG A 70 -4.84 -17.05 0.83
N ASN A 71 -5.54 -15.99 0.47
CA ASN A 71 -4.97 -14.67 0.22
C ASN A 71 -5.80 -13.59 0.91
N PHE A 72 -5.10 -12.63 1.48
CA PHE A 72 -5.67 -11.33 1.88
C PHE A 72 -4.87 -10.23 1.20
N THR A 73 -5.56 -9.32 0.51
CA THR A 73 -4.97 -8.18 -0.17
C THR A 73 -5.67 -6.90 0.25
N GLN A 74 -4.90 -5.92 0.71
CA GLN A 74 -5.36 -4.59 1.08
C GLN A 74 -4.55 -3.53 0.34
N CYS A 75 -5.23 -2.70 -0.44
CA CYS A 75 -4.64 -1.65 -1.26
C CYS A 75 -5.23 -0.30 -0.88
N ASP A 76 -4.54 0.45 -0.03
CA ASP A 76 -5.01 1.77 0.38
C ASP A 76 -4.26 2.86 -0.40
N SER A 77 -4.99 3.89 -0.82
CA SER A 77 -4.46 5.03 -1.54
C SER A 77 -4.81 6.34 -0.84
N LEU A 78 -3.82 7.20 -0.65
CA LEU A 78 -3.98 8.54 -0.10
C LEU A 78 -3.68 9.60 -1.17
N LEU A 79 -4.66 10.46 -1.46
CA LEU A 79 -4.50 11.61 -2.35
C LEU A 79 -4.25 12.88 -1.55
N ILE A 80 -3.17 13.60 -1.88
CA ILE A 80 -2.83 14.91 -1.34
C ILE A 80 -3.02 15.94 -2.44
N GLY A 81 -4.04 16.80 -2.28
CA GLY A 81 -4.47 17.76 -3.30
C GLY A 81 -5.60 17.23 -4.19
N GLY A 82 -5.87 17.94 -5.29
CA GLY A 82 -6.99 17.65 -6.20
C GLY A 82 -6.60 17.37 -7.65
N ARG A 83 -5.30 17.23 -7.95
CA ARG A 83 -4.78 17.07 -9.32
C ARG A 83 -3.94 15.81 -9.53
N CYS A 84 -3.78 14.99 -8.50
CA CYS A 84 -3.08 13.72 -8.55
C CYS A 84 -4.06 12.56 -8.77
N GLY A 85 -3.55 11.41 -9.23
CA GLY A 85 -4.32 10.19 -9.48
C GLY A 85 -3.76 9.02 -8.69
N ALA A 86 -4.66 8.20 -8.13
CA ALA A 86 -4.33 6.92 -7.52
C ALA A 86 -5.18 5.83 -8.17
N HIS A 87 -4.52 4.79 -8.70
CA HIS A 87 -5.14 3.75 -9.52
C HIS A 87 -4.85 2.39 -8.90
N THR A 88 -5.86 1.52 -8.83
CA THR A 88 -5.72 0.15 -8.31
C THR A 88 -6.21 -0.83 -9.37
N VAL A 89 -5.30 -1.67 -9.87
CA VAL A 89 -5.55 -2.64 -10.94
C VAL A 89 -5.24 -4.05 -10.44
N PRO A 90 -6.20 -4.72 -9.79
CA PRO A 90 -5.99 -6.06 -9.26
C PRO A 90 -6.27 -7.14 -10.32
N TYR A 91 -5.44 -8.18 -10.33
CA TYR A 91 -5.65 -9.39 -11.10
C TYR A 91 -5.79 -10.57 -10.15
N VAL A 92 -6.86 -11.33 -10.31
CA VAL A 92 -7.11 -12.57 -9.57
C VAL A 92 -7.38 -13.70 -10.55
N GLU A 93 -6.52 -14.72 -10.51
CA GLU A 93 -6.69 -15.94 -11.29
C GLU A 93 -6.89 -17.11 -10.34
N ASN A 94 -8.12 -17.61 -10.23
CA ASN A 94 -8.42 -18.72 -9.34
C ASN A 94 -8.77 -20.00 -10.11
N ARG A 95 -8.03 -21.09 -9.87
CA ARG A 95 -8.31 -22.42 -10.43
C ARG A 95 -8.71 -23.44 -9.35
N ARG A 96 -9.18 -22.99 -8.19
CA ARG A 96 -9.57 -23.79 -7.03
C ARG A 96 -10.85 -23.28 -6.38
N ALA A 97 -11.85 -24.16 -6.25
CA ALA A 97 -13.12 -23.82 -5.61
C ALA A 97 -13.01 -23.68 -4.08
N ASP A 98 -12.00 -24.31 -3.47
CA ASP A 98 -11.73 -24.33 -2.04
C ASP A 98 -10.73 -23.25 -1.58
N ALA A 99 -10.33 -22.33 -2.47
CA ALA A 99 -9.48 -21.20 -2.13
C ALA A 99 -10.29 -20.06 -1.50
N GLN A 100 -9.70 -19.36 -0.52
CA GLN A 100 -10.28 -18.16 0.09
C GLN A 100 -9.44 -16.94 -0.29
N LEU A 101 -10.04 -15.98 -0.98
CA LEU A 101 -9.36 -14.80 -1.50
C LEU A 101 -10.15 -13.56 -1.12
N GLU A 102 -9.51 -12.61 -0.46
CA GLU A 102 -10.09 -11.33 -0.06
C GLU A 102 -9.26 -10.20 -0.67
N HIS A 103 -9.93 -9.24 -1.30
CA HIS A 103 -9.31 -8.05 -1.85
C HIS A 103 -10.10 -6.81 -1.43
N GLU A 104 -9.42 -5.92 -0.71
CA GLU A 104 -9.94 -4.63 -0.27
C GLU A 104 -9.11 -3.52 -0.88
N ALA A 105 -9.79 -2.46 -1.33
CA ALA A 105 -9.14 -1.27 -1.85
C ALA A 105 -9.86 -0.03 -1.35
N THR A 106 -9.13 0.87 -0.69
CA THR A 106 -9.69 2.10 -0.10
C THR A 106 -8.96 3.30 -0.67
N THR A 107 -9.72 4.31 -1.10
CA THR A 107 -9.15 5.59 -1.51
C THR A 107 -9.56 6.66 -0.52
N THR A 108 -8.59 7.39 0.01
CA THR A 108 -8.79 8.48 0.95
C THR A 108 -8.15 9.75 0.41
N LYS A 109 -8.84 10.88 0.54
CA LYS A 109 -8.23 12.20 0.32
C LYS A 109 -7.78 12.74 1.68
N LEU A 110 -6.64 13.41 1.72
CA LEU A 110 -6.22 14.13 2.92
C LEU A 110 -7.31 15.14 3.32
N SER A 111 -7.85 14.98 4.53
CA SER A 111 -8.96 15.79 5.00
C SER A 111 -8.49 17.20 5.37
N GLU A 112 -9.13 18.20 4.75
CA GLU A 112 -8.89 19.61 5.06
C GLU A 112 -9.25 19.93 6.52
N ASP A 113 -10.31 19.31 7.06
CA ASP A 113 -10.71 19.46 8.47
C ASP A 113 -9.68 18.85 9.43
N GLN A 114 -9.12 17.68 9.11
CA GLN A 114 -8.06 17.07 9.92
C GLN A 114 -6.79 17.91 9.90
N LEU A 115 -6.43 18.45 8.72
CA LEU A 115 -5.29 19.35 8.58
C LEU A 115 -5.52 20.65 9.37
N PHE A 116 -6.71 21.24 9.26
CA PHE A 116 -7.10 22.43 10.01
C PHE A 116 -7.04 22.18 11.52
N TYR A 117 -7.58 21.06 11.99
CA TYR A 117 -7.54 20.67 13.40
C TYR A 117 -6.11 20.54 13.92
N ALA A 118 -5.25 19.82 13.20
CA ALA A 118 -3.84 19.66 13.56
C ALA A 118 -3.10 21.01 13.62
N ARG A 119 -3.34 21.88 12.65
CA ARG A 119 -2.78 23.24 12.62
C ARG A 119 -3.28 24.12 13.77
N GLN A 120 -4.56 24.02 14.13
CA GLN A 120 -5.12 24.74 15.28
C GLN A 120 -4.43 24.34 16.60
N ARG A 121 -3.86 23.12 16.68
CA ARG A 121 -3.07 22.66 17.83
C ARG A 121 -1.60 23.13 17.80
N GLY A 122 -1.25 24.02 16.87
CA GLY A 122 0.08 24.64 16.80
C GLY A 122 1.08 23.91 15.91
N LEU A 123 0.64 22.87 15.17
CA LEU A 123 1.49 22.20 14.20
C LEU A 123 1.61 23.05 12.93
N GLY A 124 2.82 23.11 12.36
CA GLY A 124 3.03 23.62 11.01
C GLY A 124 2.27 22.77 9.99
N GLU A 125 2.03 23.32 8.80
CA GLU A 125 1.29 22.61 7.75
C GLU A 125 1.99 21.31 7.33
N GLU A 126 3.30 21.36 7.09
CA GLU A 126 4.11 20.19 6.75
C GLU A 126 4.13 19.15 7.87
N GLN A 127 4.24 19.59 9.13
CA GLN A 127 4.20 18.71 10.30
C GLN A 127 2.84 18.02 10.45
N ALA A 128 1.75 18.74 10.15
CA ALA A 128 0.41 18.18 10.18
C ALA A 128 0.19 17.14 9.07
N VAL A 129 0.68 17.41 7.86
CA VAL A 129 0.66 16.44 6.74
C VAL A 129 1.47 15.20 7.09
N ALA A 130 2.71 15.38 7.57
CA ALA A 130 3.58 14.31 8.02
C ALA A 130 2.91 13.42 9.07
N LEU A 131 2.25 14.02 10.07
CA LEU A 131 1.51 13.28 11.11
C LEU A 131 0.41 12.39 10.51
N LEU A 132 -0.41 12.95 9.62
CA LEU A 132 -1.52 12.22 9.00
C LEU A 132 -1.04 11.11 8.08
N VAL A 133 0.00 11.37 7.28
CA VAL A 133 0.59 10.39 6.38
C VAL A 133 1.29 9.28 7.16
N ASN A 134 2.05 9.60 8.20
CA ASN A 134 2.66 8.60 9.08
C ASN A 134 1.61 7.69 9.74
N GLY A 135 0.45 8.25 10.12
CA GLY A 135 -0.70 7.46 10.57
C GLY A 135 -1.21 6.49 9.50
N PHE A 136 -1.31 6.93 8.26
CA PHE A 136 -1.77 6.13 7.12
C PHE A 136 -0.83 4.95 6.79
N VAL A 137 0.49 5.17 6.83
CA VAL A 137 1.47 4.13 6.49
C VAL A 137 1.93 3.28 7.69
N ARG A 138 1.43 3.55 8.89
CA ARG A 138 1.88 2.93 10.15
C ARG A 138 1.91 1.41 10.10
N GLU A 139 0.90 0.78 9.52
CA GLU A 139 0.78 -0.68 9.42
C GLU A 139 1.96 -1.30 8.66
N VAL A 140 2.44 -0.65 7.60
CA VAL A 140 3.60 -1.13 6.84
C VAL A 140 4.91 -0.85 7.57
N LEU A 141 5.02 0.31 8.22
CA LEU A 141 6.22 0.67 8.98
C LEU A 141 6.47 -0.24 10.19
N GLN A 142 5.40 -0.79 10.79
CA GLN A 142 5.51 -1.71 11.92
C GLN A 142 6.10 -3.08 11.53
N GLU A 143 6.10 -3.43 10.25
CA GLU A 143 6.73 -4.63 9.72
C GLU A 143 8.23 -4.45 9.42
N LEU A 144 8.73 -3.22 9.49
CA LEU A 144 10.16 -2.92 9.34
C LEU A 144 10.89 -2.98 10.69
N PRO A 145 12.16 -3.40 10.71
CA PRO A 145 12.99 -3.25 11.90
C PRO A 145 13.08 -1.77 12.30
N MET A 146 13.09 -1.51 13.61
CA MET A 146 12.93 -0.16 14.16
C MET A 146 13.89 0.88 13.57
N GLU A 147 15.14 0.51 13.35
CA GLU A 147 16.16 1.38 12.77
C GLU A 147 15.78 1.85 11.35
N PHE A 148 15.24 0.96 10.53
CA PHE A 148 14.78 1.29 9.18
C PHE A 148 13.44 2.00 9.17
N ALA A 149 12.56 1.69 10.11
CA ALA A 149 11.26 2.35 10.23
C ALA A 149 11.43 3.84 10.51
N VAL A 150 12.34 4.21 11.44
CA VAL A 150 12.65 5.61 11.75
C VAL A 150 13.25 6.34 10.55
N GLU A 151 14.15 5.69 9.81
CA GLU A 151 14.74 6.29 8.61
C GLU A 151 13.72 6.48 7.49
N ALA A 152 12.88 5.46 7.25
CA ALA A 152 11.82 5.53 6.25
C ALA A 152 10.81 6.65 6.54
N GLN A 153 10.47 6.88 7.82
CA GLN A 153 9.62 8.00 8.23
C GLN A 153 10.23 9.35 7.87
N LYS A 154 11.51 9.58 8.18
CA LYS A 154 12.20 10.83 7.84
C LYS A 154 12.27 11.06 6.34
N LEU A 155 12.56 10.01 5.56
CA LEU A 155 12.60 10.11 4.10
C LEU A 155 11.22 10.40 3.51
N LEU A 156 10.15 9.86 4.11
CA LEU A 156 8.77 10.17 3.72
C LEU A 156 8.43 11.64 3.97
N GLU A 157 8.83 12.19 5.11
CA GLU A 157 8.62 13.60 5.45
C GLU A 157 9.27 14.53 4.42
N VAL A 158 10.55 14.29 4.10
CA VAL A 158 11.27 15.07 3.09
C VAL A 158 10.67 14.91 1.70
N SER A 159 10.21 13.71 1.34
CA SER A 159 9.58 13.45 0.03
C SER A 159 8.23 14.17 -0.12
N LEU A 160 7.60 14.52 1.00
CA LEU A 160 6.29 15.16 1.05
C LEU A 160 6.37 16.67 1.32
N GLU A 161 7.55 17.21 1.60
CA GLU A 161 7.81 18.64 1.69
C GLU A 161 7.37 19.34 0.37
N GLY A 162 6.67 20.47 0.48
CA GLY A 162 6.13 21.20 -0.68
C GLY A 162 5.08 20.45 -1.52
N SER A 163 4.56 19.30 -1.06
CA SER A 163 3.55 18.51 -1.79
C SER A 163 2.12 19.05 -1.68
N VAL A 164 1.92 20.01 -0.79
CA VAL A 164 0.65 20.73 -0.61
C VAL A 164 0.75 22.05 -1.40
N GLY A 165 0.30 22.01 -2.67
CA GLY A 165 0.34 23.15 -3.63
C GLY A 165 -0.22 22.87 -5.03
#